data_AF-A0A151YWG2-F1
#
_entry.id   AF-A0A151YWG2-F1
#
_cell.length_a   1.000
_cell.length_b   1.000
_cell.length_c   1.000
_cell.angle_alpha   90.00
_cell.angle_beta   90.00
_cell.angle_gamma   90.00
#
_symmetry.space_group_name_H-M   'P 1'
#
loop_
_entity.id
_entity.type
_entity.pdbx_description
1 polymer ?
#
loop_
_entity_poly.entity_id
_entity_poly.type
_entity_poly.pdbx_seq_one_letter_code
_entity_poly.pdbx_strand_id
1 'polypeptide(L)'
;MSKNNHKNISFNFNINGTQYGNNYAADQMYFGQNKEEKIALLLNRLDELNKLIQKPSFPFQVRRELLPLIHNAQQNLNTGKPKRSFINKLLKVANKYNSFTGLGQLIISISSLVNDIFNS
;
A
#
# COMPACT_ATOMS: atom_id res chain seq x y z
N MET A 1 -30.24 18.74 -10.73
CA MET A 1 -29.63 17.97 -9.62
C MET A 1 -28.95 16.72 -10.21
N SER A 2 -27.62 16.70 -10.27
CA SER A 2 -26.86 15.61 -10.89
C SER A 2 -26.66 14.45 -9.92
N LYS A 3 -27.12 13.24 -10.27
CA LYS A 3 -26.91 12.00 -9.52
C LYS A 3 -25.53 11.45 -9.87
N ASN A 4 -24.55 11.57 -8.97
CA ASN A 4 -23.23 10.96 -9.15
C ASN A 4 -23.33 9.44 -8.92
N ASN A 5 -23.38 8.69 -10.02
CA ASN A 5 -23.18 7.25 -10.06
C ASN A 5 -21.71 6.93 -9.74
N HIS A 6 -21.40 6.60 -8.48
CA HIS A 6 -20.16 5.91 -8.16
C HIS A 6 -20.26 4.46 -8.65
N LYS A 7 -19.78 4.20 -9.88
CA LYS A 7 -19.53 2.83 -10.34
C LYS A 7 -18.42 2.24 -9.46
N ASN A 8 -18.80 1.31 -8.60
CA ASN A 8 -17.90 0.51 -7.78
C ASN A 8 -17.14 -0.43 -8.72
N ILE A 9 -15.88 -0.11 -9.04
CA ILE A 9 -15.04 -0.94 -9.90
C ILE A 9 -14.28 -1.92 -8.99
N SER A 10 -14.79 -3.14 -8.90
CA SER A 10 -14.14 -4.25 -8.20
C SER A 10 -13.09 -4.89 -9.11
N PHE A 11 -11.85 -5.01 -8.63
CA PHE A 11 -10.82 -5.82 -9.28
C PHE A 11 -10.53 -7.06 -8.44
N ASN A 12 -10.78 -8.23 -9.00
CA ASN A 12 -10.47 -9.52 -8.38
C ASN A 12 -9.11 -10.00 -8.89
N PHE A 13 -8.20 -10.35 -7.98
CA PHE A 13 -6.99 -11.08 -8.34
C PHE A 13 -6.84 -12.30 -7.42
N ASN A 14 -6.38 -13.41 -8.01
CA ASN A 14 -6.25 -14.70 -7.36
C ASN A 14 -4.77 -14.97 -7.09
N ILE A 15 -4.41 -15.22 -5.82
CA ILE A 15 -3.09 -15.70 -5.43
C ILE A 15 -3.32 -16.95 -4.58
N ASN A 16 -2.82 -18.11 -5.03
CA ASN A 16 -2.89 -19.39 -4.33
C ASN A 16 -4.29 -19.81 -3.83
N GLY A 17 -5.32 -19.60 -4.65
CA GLY A 17 -6.67 -20.11 -4.38
C GLY A 17 -7.50 -19.32 -3.37
N THR A 18 -6.98 -18.22 -2.84
CA THR A 18 -7.70 -17.36 -1.90
C THR A 18 -8.15 -16.08 -2.62
N GLN A 19 -9.47 -15.89 -2.73
CA GLN A 19 -10.06 -14.67 -3.30
C GLN A 19 -10.05 -13.54 -2.27
N TYR A 20 -9.28 -12.49 -2.53
CA TYR A 20 -9.31 -11.27 -1.73
C TYR A 20 -10.20 -10.23 -2.41
N GLY A 21 -11.43 -10.08 -1.91
CA GLY A 21 -12.34 -9.01 -2.30
C GLY A 21 -12.05 -7.74 -1.51
N ASN A 22 -11.76 -6.63 -2.20
CA ASN A 22 -11.63 -5.32 -1.57
C ASN A 22 -13.02 -4.76 -1.26
N ASN A 23 -13.59 -5.13 -0.11
CA ASN A 23 -14.64 -4.34 0.50
C ASN A 23 -13.98 -3.29 1.41
N TYR A 24 -14.38 -2.03 1.25
CA TYR A 24 -14.03 -0.85 2.06
C TYR A 24 -14.46 -0.97 3.55
N ALA A 25 -14.61 -2.19 4.07
CA ALA A 25 -14.89 -2.54 5.46
C ALA A 25 -13.67 -3.20 6.16
N ALA A 26 -12.49 -3.22 5.52
CA ALA A 26 -11.28 -3.82 6.08
C ALA A 26 -10.59 -2.99 7.18
N ASP A 27 -11.11 -1.79 7.50
CA ASP A 27 -10.65 -1.02 8.68
C ASP A 27 -11.28 -1.53 10.00
N GLN A 28 -12.19 -2.51 9.99
CA GLN A 28 -12.91 -2.98 11.19
C GLN A 28 -12.65 -4.44 11.61
N MET A 29 -11.63 -5.13 11.06
CA MET A 29 -11.29 -6.49 11.50
C MET A 29 -9.82 -6.60 11.94
N TYR A 30 -9.46 -5.83 12.96
CA TYR A 30 -8.14 -5.86 13.63
C TYR A 30 -7.96 -7.04 14.61
N PHE A 31 -8.61 -8.19 14.35
CA PHE A 31 -8.51 -9.37 15.19
C PHE A 31 -8.03 -10.57 14.34
N GLY A 32 -6.78 -10.99 14.56
CA GLY A 32 -6.34 -12.36 14.22
C GLY A 32 -5.32 -12.55 13.10
N GLN A 33 -4.79 -11.50 12.46
CA GLN A 33 -3.84 -11.73 11.35
C GLN A 33 -2.44 -12.12 11.82
N ASN A 34 -1.96 -13.29 11.36
CA ASN A 34 -0.58 -13.71 11.55
C ASN A 34 0.39 -12.79 10.76
N LYS A 35 1.70 -12.88 11.05
CA LYS A 35 2.70 -11.99 10.45
C LYS A 35 2.71 -12.03 8.91
N GLU A 36 2.39 -13.16 8.31
CA GLU A 36 2.38 -13.36 6.85
C GLU A 36 1.20 -12.63 6.20
N GLU A 37 0.02 -12.69 6.80
CA GLU A 37 -1.17 -11.97 6.33
C GLU A 37 -0.96 -10.45 6.39
N LYS A 38 -0.33 -9.95 7.46
CA LYS A 38 0.05 -8.52 7.56
C LYS A 38 1.05 -8.13 6.46
N ILE A 39 2.02 -8.99 6.13
CA ILE A 39 2.96 -8.76 5.03
C ILE A 39 2.24 -8.73 3.68
N ALA A 40 1.28 -9.62 3.44
CA ALA A 40 0.46 -9.63 2.24
C ALA A 40 -0.38 -8.35 2.10
N LEU A 41 -0.97 -7.88 3.21
CA LEU A 41 -1.69 -6.61 3.23
C LEU A 41 -0.76 -5.42 2.95
N LEU A 42 0.44 -5.41 3.52
CA LEU A 42 1.45 -4.38 3.24
C LEU A 42 1.86 -4.37 1.76
N LEU A 43 2.04 -5.55 1.14
CA LEU A 43 2.30 -5.67 -0.30
C LEU A 43 1.15 -5.06 -1.13
N ASN A 44 -0.10 -5.32 -0.75
CA ASN A 44 -1.27 -4.72 -1.41
C ASN A 44 -1.27 -3.19 -1.31
N ARG A 45 -0.99 -2.64 -0.11
CA ARG A 45 -0.88 -1.17 0.07
C ARG A 45 0.24 -0.54 -0.75
N LEU A 46 1.37 -1.24 -0.91
CA LEU A 46 2.46 -0.81 -1.79
C LEU A 46 2.06 -0.84 -3.27
N ASP A 47 1.22 -1.79 -3.69
CA ASP A 47 0.68 -1.83 -5.05
C ASP A 47 -0.34 -0.71 -5.31
N GLU A 48 -1.21 -0.41 -4.34
CA GLU A 48 -2.09 0.76 -4.40
C GLU A 48 -1.30 2.07 -4.53
N LEU A 49 -0.21 2.20 -3.76
CA LEU A 49 0.71 3.32 -3.85
C LEU A 49 1.37 3.40 -5.23
N ASN A 50 1.84 2.27 -5.76
CA ASN A 50 2.43 2.19 -7.10
C ASN A 50 1.44 2.66 -8.18
N LYS A 51 0.21 2.14 -8.15
CA LYS A 51 -0.87 2.52 -9.07
C LYS A 51 -1.22 4.00 -8.96
N LEU A 52 -1.26 4.54 -7.74
CA LEU A 52 -1.53 5.97 -7.51
C LEU A 52 -0.46 6.83 -8.19
N ILE A 53 0.82 6.53 -7.95
CA ILE A 53 1.89 7.37 -8.48
C ILE A 53 2.07 7.20 -9.98
N GLN A 54 1.76 6.04 -10.56
CA GLN A 54 1.86 5.83 -12.01
C GLN A 54 0.83 6.63 -12.83
N LYS A 55 -0.22 7.18 -12.19
CA LYS A 55 -1.21 8.02 -12.89
C LYS A 55 -0.51 9.18 -13.61
N PRO A 56 -0.91 9.52 -14.85
CA PRO A 56 -0.29 10.61 -15.62
C PRO A 56 -0.30 11.95 -14.87
N SER A 57 -1.36 12.22 -14.10
CA SER A 57 -1.55 13.42 -13.29
C SER A 57 -0.60 13.53 -12.09
N PHE A 58 0.09 12.45 -11.71
CA PHE A 58 1.07 12.52 -10.65
C PHE A 58 2.37 13.19 -11.13
N PRO A 59 2.98 14.09 -10.36
CA PRO A 59 4.18 14.78 -10.80
C PRO A 59 5.32 13.82 -11.11
N PHE A 60 6.00 14.04 -12.25
CA PHE A 60 7.09 13.18 -12.71
C PHE A 60 8.21 13.04 -11.67
N GLN A 61 8.58 14.13 -10.99
CA GLN A 61 9.62 14.10 -9.97
C GLN A 61 9.28 13.14 -8.82
N VAL A 62 8.03 13.14 -8.38
CA VAL A 62 7.55 12.26 -7.30
C VAL A 62 7.57 10.80 -7.75
N ARG A 63 7.14 10.51 -8.97
CA ARG A 63 7.23 9.17 -9.57
C ARG A 63 8.68 8.66 -9.59
N ARG A 64 9.60 9.49 -10.06
CA ARG A 64 11.02 9.15 -10.19
C ARG A 64 11.66 8.81 -8.83
N GLU A 65 11.27 9.51 -7.77
CA GLU A 65 11.81 9.26 -6.43
C GLU A 65 11.16 8.06 -5.72
N LEU A 66 9.85 7.83 -5.94
CA LEU A 66 9.10 6.79 -5.23
C LEU A 66 9.12 5.42 -5.92
N LEU A 67 9.01 5.33 -7.25
CA LEU A 67 8.92 4.05 -7.97
C LEU A 67 10.05 3.07 -7.61
N PRO A 68 11.34 3.47 -7.60
CA PRO A 68 12.42 2.54 -7.23
C PRO A 68 12.32 2.08 -5.77
N LEU A 69 11.85 2.94 -4.87
CA LEU A 69 11.71 2.62 -3.45
C LEU A 69 10.54 1.65 -3.20
N ILE A 70 9.44 1.82 -3.93
CA ILE A 70 8.30 0.90 -3.90
C ILE A 70 8.73 -0.47 -4.39
N HIS A 71 9.39 -0.54 -5.56
CA HIS A 71 9.89 -1.81 -6.09
C HIS A 71 10.85 -2.49 -5.12
N ASN A 72 11.80 -1.76 -4.53
CA ASN A 72 12.71 -2.32 -3.55
C ASN A 72 11.99 -2.82 -2.28
N ALA A 73 10.98 -2.09 -1.79
CA ALA A 73 10.18 -2.51 -0.65
C ALA A 73 9.38 -3.79 -0.95
N GLN A 74 8.75 -3.87 -2.14
CA GLN A 74 8.02 -5.07 -2.59
C GLN A 74 8.95 -6.28 -2.71
N GLN A 75 10.09 -6.13 -3.38
CA GLN A 75 11.08 -7.18 -3.50
C GLN A 75 11.57 -7.64 -2.13
N ASN A 76 11.85 -6.70 -1.21
CA ASN A 76 12.28 -7.03 0.14
C ASN A 76 11.24 -7.86 0.91
N LEU A 77 9.96 -7.49 0.82
CA LEU A 77 8.86 -8.22 1.49
C LEU A 77 8.69 -9.64 0.96
N ASN A 78 8.97 -9.87 -0.33
CA ASN A 78 8.89 -11.19 -0.95
C ASN A 78 10.07 -12.13 -0.58
N THR A 79 11.09 -11.66 0.13
CA THR A 79 12.29 -12.47 0.45
C THR A 79 12.12 -13.40 1.66
N GLY A 80 10.95 -13.42 2.31
CA GLY A 80 10.70 -14.17 3.55
C GLY A 80 11.45 -13.66 4.79
N LYS A 81 12.42 -12.76 4.61
CA LYS A 81 13.17 -12.05 5.67
C LYS A 81 13.04 -10.54 5.46
N PRO A 82 11.84 -9.98 5.64
CA PRO A 82 11.60 -8.57 5.37
C PRO A 82 12.44 -7.70 6.30
N LYS A 83 12.90 -6.56 5.80
CA LYS A 83 13.74 -5.59 6.51
C LYS A 83 13.05 -4.24 6.55
N ARG A 84 12.75 -3.78 7.76
CA ARG A 84 12.08 -2.49 8.03
C ARG A 84 12.76 -1.29 7.34
N SER A 85 14.08 -1.32 7.15
CA SER A 85 14.85 -0.21 6.57
C SER A 85 14.41 0.17 5.15
N PHE A 86 14.02 -0.78 4.30
CA PHE A 86 13.56 -0.48 2.94
C PHE A 86 12.22 0.27 2.94
N ILE A 87 11.30 -0.15 3.81
CA ILE A 87 9.98 0.46 3.91
C ILE A 87 10.06 1.82 4.61
N ASN A 88 10.90 1.94 5.64
CA ASN A 88 11.17 3.24 6.28
C ASN A 88 11.77 4.25 5.30
N LYS A 89 12.67 3.80 4.42
CA LYS A 89 13.24 4.66 3.37
C LYS A 89 12.15 5.16 2.42
N LEU A 90 11.24 4.28 1.99
CA LEU A 90 10.07 4.66 1.20
C LEU A 90 9.19 5.68 1.95
N LEU A 91 8.78 5.38 3.18
CA LEU A 91 7.90 6.24 3.99
C LEU A 91 8.50 7.63 4.20
N LYS A 92 9.82 7.72 4.47
CA LYS A 92 10.52 8.98 4.63
C LYS A 92 10.45 9.85 3.38
N VAL A 93 10.58 9.26 2.19
CA VAL A 93 10.50 9.99 0.92
C VAL A 93 9.04 10.33 0.59
N ALA A 94 8.12 9.40 0.79
CA ALA A 94 6.68 9.61 0.56
C ALA A 94 6.12 10.73 1.45
N ASN A 95 6.60 10.85 2.69
CA ASN A 95 6.15 11.89 3.60
C ASN A 95 6.51 13.31 3.14
N LYS A 96 7.58 13.48 2.33
CA LYS A 96 7.89 14.79 1.71
C LYS A 96 6.79 15.24 0.73
N TYR A 97 5.98 14.30 0.26
CA TYR A 97 4.94 14.47 -0.73
C TYR A 97 3.55 14.16 -0.15
N ASN A 98 3.41 14.20 1.18
CA ASN A 98 2.14 13.89 1.86
C ASN A 98 1.00 14.87 1.51
N SER A 99 1.32 16.03 0.94
CA SER A 99 0.37 17.06 0.50
C SER A 99 -0.43 16.66 -0.75
N PHE A 100 -0.05 15.60 -1.47
CA PHE A 100 -0.83 15.11 -2.60
C PHE A 100 -2.00 14.24 -2.13
N THR A 101 -3.21 14.58 -2.59
CA THR A 101 -4.44 13.86 -2.27
C THR A 101 -4.31 12.37 -2.58
N GLY A 102 -4.62 11.52 -1.60
CA GLY A 102 -4.53 10.06 -1.70
C GLY A 102 -3.19 9.47 -1.24
N LEU A 103 -2.09 10.24 -1.21
CA LEU A 103 -0.80 9.75 -0.72
C LEU A 103 -0.77 9.63 0.81
N GLY A 104 -1.29 10.65 1.52
CA GLY A 104 -1.23 10.70 2.99
C GLY A 104 -1.89 9.51 3.69
N GLN A 105 -3.09 9.10 3.25
CA GLN A 105 -3.79 7.97 3.86
C GLN A 105 -3.08 6.63 3.62
N LEU A 106 -2.54 6.43 2.41
CA LEU A 106 -1.73 5.25 2.11
C LEU A 106 -0.46 5.21 2.95
N ILE A 107 0.22 6.34 3.13
CA ILE A 107 1.43 6.43 3.98
C ILE A 107 1.11 6.06 5.43
N ILE A 108 0.00 6.56 5.99
CA ILE A 108 -0.40 6.25 7.37
C ILE A 108 -0.70 4.76 7.51
N SER A 109 -1.50 4.18 6.59
CA SER A 109 -1.84 2.76 6.59
C SER A 109 -0.58 1.87 6.50
N ILE A 110 0.31 2.17 5.55
CA ILE A 110 1.60 1.48 5.40
C ILE A 110 2.43 1.60 6.68
N SER A 111 2.50 2.78 7.31
CA SER A 111 3.26 2.99 8.53
C SER A 111 2.72 2.19 9.71
N SER A 112 1.39 2.07 9.84
CA SER A 112 0.76 1.24 10.89
C SER A 112 1.14 -0.23 10.72
N LEU A 113 0.95 -0.77 9.51
CA LEU A 113 1.27 -2.16 9.19
C LEU A 113 2.75 -2.49 9.45
N VAL A 114 3.66 -1.58 9.10
CA VAL A 114 5.10 -1.75 9.39
C VAL A 114 5.34 -1.85 10.90
N ASN A 115 4.72 -0.99 11.71
CA ASN A 115 4.87 -1.09 13.15
C ASN A 115 4.32 -2.43 13.69
N ASP A 116 3.18 -2.88 13.17
CA ASP A 116 2.53 -4.12 13.58
C ASP A 116 3.22 -5.42 13.11
N ILE A 117 4.10 -5.35 12.10
CA ILE A 117 4.86 -6.50 11.57
C ILE A 117 6.23 -6.64 12.26
N PHE A 118 6.85 -5.50 12.61
CA PHE A 118 8.24 -5.46 13.07
C PHE A 118 8.40 -5.19 14.57
N ASN A 119 7.36 -4.75 15.28
CA ASN A 119 7.39 -4.56 16.74
C ASN A 119 6.45 -5.51 17.50
N SER A 120 5.75 -6.41 16.80
CA SER A 120 4.92 -7.48 17.36
C SER A 120 5.73 -8.71 17.74
#